data_AF-A0A970EWH9-F1
#
_entry.id   AF-A0A970EWH9-F1
#
_cell.length_a   1.000
_cell.length_b   1.000
_cell.length_c   1.000
_cell.angle_alpha   90.00
_cell.angle_beta   90.00
_cell.angle_gamma   90.00
#
_symmetry.space_group_name_H-M   'P 1'
#
loop_
_entity.id
_entity.type
_entity.pdbx_description
1 polymer ?
#
loop_
_entity_poly.entity_id
_entity_poly.type
_entity_poly.pdbx_seq_one_letter_code
_entity_poly.pdbx_strand_id
1 'polypeptide(L)' 'MSHIDPKMKKHFDSLSPDLQKAIMDKGVTINTLQDLIRVLEQIVDEAE' A
#
# COMPACT_ATOMS: atom_id res chain seq x y z
N MET A 1 -4.04 -10.61 -5.80
CA MET A 1 -3.20 -10.93 -4.61
C MET A 1 -2.16 -9.85 -4.51
N SER A 2 -2.26 -8.97 -3.50
CA SER A 2 -1.23 -7.95 -3.30
C SER A 2 0.05 -8.60 -2.79
N HIS A 3 1.19 -8.22 -3.36
CA HIS A 3 2.49 -8.71 -2.94
C HIS A 3 3.26 -7.56 -2.29
N ILE A 4 3.71 -7.78 -1.06
CA ILE A 4 4.46 -6.77 -0.30
C ILE A 4 5.81 -7.39 0.05
N ASP A 5 6.87 -6.76 -0.42
CA ASP A 5 8.23 -7.18 -0.10
C ASP A 5 8.45 -7.16 1.42
N PRO A 6 9.07 -8.19 2.02
CA PRO A 6 9.32 -8.25 3.46
C PRO A 6 10.06 -7.02 4.02
N LYS A 7 10.85 -6.32 3.19
CA LYS A 7 11.48 -5.04 3.58
C LYS A 7 10.44 -3.93 3.78
N MET A 8 9.40 -3.91 2.94
CA MET A 8 8.30 -2.94 2.98
C MET A 8 7.19 -3.36 3.93
N LYS A 9 7.14 -4.64 4.33
CA LYS A 9 6.15 -5.17 5.26
C LYS A 9 6.09 -4.40 6.58
N LYS A 10 7.23 -3.97 7.13
CA LYS A 10 7.26 -3.12 8.34
C LYS A 10 6.55 -1.78 8.14
N HIS A 11 6.70 -1.17 6.97
CA HIS A 11 6.04 0.08 6.64
C HIS A 11 4.55 -0.14 6.39
N PHE A 12 4.20 -1.21 5.69
CA PHE A 12 2.80 -1.59 5.47
C PHE A 12 2.06 -1.89 6.78
N ASP A 13 2.67 -2.66 7.68
CA ASP A 13 2.10 -3.01 8.99
C ASP A 13 1.96 -1.76 9.89
N SER A 14 2.72 -0.69 9.63
CA SER A 14 2.60 0.59 10.34
C SER A 14 1.45 1.48 9.87
N LEU A 15 0.84 1.15 8.72
CA LEU A 15 -0.32 1.88 8.20
C LEU A 15 -1.60 1.52 8.96
N SER A 16 -2.58 2.43 8.92
CA SER A 16 -3.91 2.17 9.45
C SER A 16 -4.58 0.98 8.75
N PRO A 17 -5.46 0.23 9.43
CA PRO A 17 -6.18 -0.90 8.85
C PRO A 17 -6.94 -0.56 7.56
N ASP A 18 -7.50 0.64 7.47
CA ASP A 18 -8.21 1.11 6.27
C ASP A 18 -7.29 1.24 5.06
N LEU A 19 -6.08 1.79 5.23
CA LEU A 19 -5.08 1.89 4.17
C LEU A 19 -4.56 0.51 3.77
N GLN A 20 -4.29 -0.37 4.74
CA GLN A 20 -3.89 -1.73 4.46
C GLN A 20 -4.94 -2.45 3.60
N LYS A 21 -6.21 -2.30 3.96
CA LYS A 21 -7.32 -2.89 3.21
C LYS A 21 -7.44 -2.30 1.82
N ALA A 22 -7.37 -0.97 1.66
CA ALA A 22 -7.40 -0.32 0.36
C ALA A 22 -6.25 -0.79 -0.55
N ILE A 23 -5.04 -0.96 -0.02
CA ILE A 23 -3.88 -1.52 -0.74
C ILE A 23 -4.10 -3.00 -1.11
N MET A 24 -4.69 -3.79 -0.20
CA MET A 24 -5.02 -5.20 -0.46
C MET A 24 -6.09 -5.35 -1.55
N ASP A 25 -7.12 -4.51 -1.52
CA ASP A 25 -8.24 -4.53 -2.47
C ASP A 25 -7.80 -4.15 -3.88
N LYS A 26 -6.80 -3.25 -4.03
CA LYS A 26 -6.22 -2.89 -5.33
C LYS A 26 -5.34 -4.00 -5.96
N GLY A 27 -4.90 -5.00 -5.21
CA GLY A 27 -4.08 -6.08 -5.76
C GLY A 27 -2.67 -5.66 -6.21
N VAL A 28 -2.07 -4.64 -5.58
CA VAL A 28 -0.79 -4.05 -6.00
C VAL A 28 0.44 -4.86 -5.55
N THR A 29 1.56 -4.64 -6.24
CA THR A 29 2.86 -5.18 -5.85
C THR A 29 3.77 -4.06 -5.36
N ILE A 30 4.20 -4.13 -4.10
CA ILE A 30 5.04 -3.13 -3.44
C ILE A 30 6.40 -3.74 -3.18
N ASN A 31 7.38 -3.36 -4.00
CA ASN A 31 8.76 -3.81 -3.85
C ASN A 31 9.65 -2.74 -3.20
N THR A 32 9.30 -1.47 -3.42
CA THR A 32 10.05 -0.32 -2.94
C THR A 32 9.17 0.65 -2.16
N LEU A 33 9.81 1.57 -1.43
CA LEU A 33 9.10 2.61 -0.71
C LEU A 33 8.36 3.55 -1.69
N GLN A 34 8.91 3.75 -2.88
CA GLN A 34 8.29 4.59 -3.90
C GLN A 34 7.01 3.97 -4.47
N ASP A 35 6.95 2.64 -4.59
CA ASP A 35 5.72 1.93 -4.93
C ASP A 35 4.66 2.12 -3.84
N LEU A 36 5.07 2.04 -2.57
CA LEU A 36 4.17 2.27 -1.44
C LEU A 36 3.59 3.71 -1.48
N ILE A 37 4.44 4.71 -1.67
CA ILE A 37 4.02 6.12 -1.75
C ILE A 37 3.02 6.32 -2.89
N ARG A 38 3.32 5.81 -4.08
CA ARG A 38 2.42 5.93 -5.24
C ARG A 38 1.05 5.33 -5.00
N VAL A 39 1.00 4.16 -4.37
CA VAL A 39 -0.28 3.49 -4.07
C VAL A 39 -1.05 4.30 -3.02
N LEU A 40 -0.37 4.84 -2.01
CA LEU A 40 -1.02 5.71 -1.02
C LEU A 40 -1.56 6.98 -1.67
N GLU A 41 -0.79 7.64 -2.54
CA GLU A 41 -1.25 8.80 -3.31
C GLU A 41 -2.49 8.46 -4.14
N GLN A 42 -2.48 7.35 -4.88
CA GLN A 42 -3.66 6.90 -5.63
C GLN A 42 -4.90 6.66 -4.75
N ILE A 43 -4.71 6.11 -3.55
CA ILE A 43 -5.83 5.87 -2.62
C ILE A 43 -6.39 7.19 -2.10
N VAL A 44 -5.54 8.19 -1.85
CA VAL A 44 -5.97 9.52 -1.43
C VAL A 44 -6.66 10.27 -2.57
N ASP A 45 -6.09 10.23 -3.77
CA ASP A 45 -6.63 10.90 -4.96
C ASP A 45 -7.99 10.30 -5.38
N GLU A 46 -8.22 8.99 -5.19
CA GLU A 46 -9.51 8.35 -5.45
C GLU A 46 -10.56 8.60 -4.36
N ALA A 47 -10.14 9.10 -3.19
CA ALA A 47 -11.03 9.44 -2.08
C ALA A 47 -11.54 10.89 -2.12
N GLU A 48 -10.98 11.74 -2.99
CA GLU A 48 -11.51 13.07 -3.36
C GLU A 48 -12.53 12.99 -4.52
#